data_AF-A0A353QJB9-F1
#
_entry.id   AF-A0A353QJB9-F1
#
_cell.length_a   1.000
_cell.length_b   1.000
_cell.length_c   1.000
_cell.angle_alpha   90.00
_cell.angle_beta   90.00
_cell.angle_gamma   90.00
#
_symmetry.space_group_name_H-M   'P 1'
#
loop_
_entity.id
_entity.type
_entity.pdbx_description
1 polymer ?
#
loop_
_entity_poly.entity_id
_entity_poly.type
_entity_poly.pdbx_seq_one_letter_code
_entity_poly.pdbx_strand_id
1 'polypeptide(L)'
;VGSFYRRYGMYATEGQPLDAFVEVTLKDDAREDPPISEDALAMLGILTKDEYAVLKALTIKIAGLVKDELTKKGIELYDIKLEFGRVGQERQIVLIDEISGGNMRAYKDGTYIEPLKLEQLMLQ
;
A
#
# COMPACT_ATOMS: atom_id res chain seq x y z
N VAL A 1 -9.48 1.08 -7.13
CA VAL A 1 -10.58 1.28 -6.15
C VAL A 1 -10.23 2.42 -5.17
N GLY A 2 -11.15 2.84 -4.29
CA GLY A 2 -10.84 3.76 -3.17
C GLY A 2 -10.55 5.21 -3.56
N SER A 3 -9.69 5.87 -2.78
CA SER A 3 -9.35 7.29 -2.95
C SER A 3 -8.74 7.60 -4.32
N PHE A 4 -7.89 6.70 -4.85
CA PHE A 4 -7.35 6.81 -6.21
C PHE A 4 -8.48 6.92 -7.25
N TYR A 5 -9.46 6.01 -7.21
CA TYR A 5 -10.58 6.03 -8.17
C TYR A 5 -11.46 7.27 -7.98
N ARG A 6 -11.69 7.73 -6.74
CA ARG A 6 -12.41 8.99 -6.49
C ARG A 6 -11.71 10.21 -7.09
N ARG A 7 -10.37 10.26 -7.04
CA ARG A 7 -9.58 11.38 -7.61
C ARG A 7 -9.46 11.30 -9.13
N TYR A 8 -9.31 10.09 -9.69
CA TYR A 8 -8.94 9.88 -11.09
C TYR A 8 -10.01 9.17 -11.93
N GLY A 9 -11.26 9.07 -11.46
CA GLY A 9 -12.32 8.28 -12.11
C GLY A 9 -12.74 8.73 -13.52
N MET A 10 -12.33 9.93 -13.96
CA MET A 10 -12.47 10.33 -15.38
C MET A 10 -11.45 9.64 -16.30
N TYR A 11 -10.34 9.15 -15.75
CA TYR A 11 -9.18 8.62 -16.48
C TYR A 11 -8.89 7.15 -16.17
N ALA A 12 -9.63 6.56 -15.24
CA ALA A 12 -9.48 5.16 -14.83
C ALA A 12 -10.85 4.54 -14.58
N THR A 13 -10.97 3.23 -14.81
CA THR A 13 -12.16 2.46 -14.42
C THR A 13 -12.00 1.84 -13.04
N GLU A 14 -13.10 1.54 -12.36
CA GLU A 14 -13.03 0.86 -11.07
C GLU A 14 -12.44 -0.56 -11.23
N GLY A 15 -11.47 -0.90 -10.39
CA GLY A 15 -10.74 -2.16 -10.47
C GLY A 15 -9.74 -2.25 -11.62
N GLN A 16 -9.47 -1.15 -12.35
CA GLN A 16 -8.46 -1.15 -13.42
C GLN A 16 -7.10 -1.64 -12.89
N PRO A 17 -6.46 -2.62 -13.56
CA PRO A 17 -5.11 -3.05 -13.19
C PRO A 17 -4.11 -1.93 -13.41
N LEU A 18 -3.23 -1.72 -12.43
CA LEU A 18 -2.12 -0.78 -12.48
C LEU A 18 -0.79 -1.53 -12.34
N ASP A 19 0.28 -0.94 -12.87
CA ASP A 19 1.63 -1.51 -12.77
C ASP A 19 2.29 -1.16 -11.43
N ALA A 20 1.83 -1.82 -10.37
CA ALA A 20 2.33 -1.68 -8.99
C ALA A 20 2.48 -0.21 -8.53
N PHE A 21 1.46 0.60 -8.78
CA PHE A 21 1.45 2.03 -8.44
C PHE A 21 1.63 2.24 -6.92
N VAL A 22 2.59 3.09 -6.56
CA VAL A 22 2.87 3.47 -5.16
C VAL A 22 2.56 4.95 -4.98
N GLU A 23 1.72 5.26 -4.00
CA GLU A 23 1.43 6.61 -3.52
C GLU A 23 1.80 6.70 -2.03
N VAL A 24 2.40 7.81 -1.62
CA VAL A 24 2.73 8.07 -0.22
C VAL A 24 1.72 9.09 0.31
N THR A 25 1.20 8.84 1.51
CA THR A 25 0.39 9.80 2.27
C THR A 25 1.13 10.21 3.53
N LEU A 26 0.94 11.45 3.96
CA LEU A 26 1.34 11.87 5.29
C LEU A 26 0.35 11.32 6.31
N LYS A 27 0.82 10.94 7.50
CA LYS A 27 -0.06 10.63 8.64
C LYS A 27 -0.37 11.94 9.35
N ASP A 28 -1.46 12.58 8.93
CA ASP A 28 -1.90 13.89 9.41
C ASP A 28 -3.43 13.93 9.37
N ASP A 29 -4.04 13.43 10.45
CA ASP A 29 -5.50 13.34 10.59
C ASP A 29 -6.19 14.70 10.43
N ALA A 30 -5.51 15.80 10.82
CA ALA A 30 -6.06 17.15 10.70
C ALA A 30 -6.14 17.65 9.25
N ARG A 31 -5.42 16.98 8.33
CA ARG A 31 -5.40 17.29 6.89
C ARG A 31 -5.84 16.11 6.03
N GLU A 32 -6.50 15.12 6.64
CA GLU A 32 -7.06 13.95 5.96
C GLU A 32 -6.02 13.11 5.20
N ASP A 33 -4.85 12.90 5.79
CA ASP A 33 -3.76 12.07 5.25
C ASP A 33 -3.41 12.37 3.78
N PRO A 34 -2.93 13.60 3.48
CA PRO A 34 -2.78 14.05 2.11
C PRO A 34 -1.72 13.23 1.35
N PRO A 35 -1.99 12.85 0.07
CA PRO A 35 -0.96 12.34 -0.81
C PRO A 35 0.17 13.34 -1.01
N ILE A 36 1.41 12.85 -1.06
CA ILE A 36 2.60 13.69 -1.24
C ILE A 36 3.56 13.06 -2.25
N SER A 37 4.14 13.90 -3.12
CA SER A 37 5.09 13.46 -4.14
C SER A 37 6.49 13.25 -3.56
N GLU A 38 7.31 12.46 -4.27
CA GLU A 38 8.74 12.28 -3.96
C GLU A 38 9.48 13.63 -3.84
N ASP A 39 9.25 14.55 -4.78
CA ASP A 39 9.92 15.86 -4.76
C ASP A 39 9.50 16.69 -3.54
N ALA A 40 8.22 16.68 -3.17
CA ALA A 40 7.76 17.40 -1.98
C ALA A 40 8.31 16.77 -0.69
N LEU A 41 8.34 15.43 -0.59
CA LEU A 41 8.98 14.73 0.53
C LEU A 41 10.44 15.15 0.71
N ALA A 42 11.19 15.23 -0.40
CA ALA A 42 12.60 15.64 -0.40
C ALA A 42 12.78 17.13 -0.06
N MET A 43 11.99 18.02 -0.67
CA MET A 43 12.06 19.47 -0.42
C MET A 43 11.69 19.85 1.01
N LEU A 44 10.75 19.12 1.62
CA LEU A 44 10.33 19.33 3.00
C LEU A 44 11.23 18.61 4.03
N GLY A 45 12.25 17.85 3.58
CA GLY A 45 13.17 17.14 4.46
C GLY A 45 12.54 15.96 5.21
N ILE A 46 11.42 15.42 4.73
CA ILE A 46 10.70 14.30 5.37
C ILE A 46 11.35 12.96 5.01
N LEU A 47 11.68 12.78 3.74
CA LEU A 47 12.32 11.59 3.17
C LEU A 47 13.26 12.01 2.04
N THR A 48 14.50 11.52 2.02
CA THR A 48 15.40 11.77 0.89
C THR A 48 14.96 10.99 -0.35
N LYS A 49 15.47 11.35 -1.53
CA LYS A 49 15.18 10.60 -2.77
C LYS A 49 15.70 9.15 -2.71
N ASP A 50 16.85 8.94 -2.09
CA ASP A 50 17.41 7.60 -1.91
C ASP A 50 16.55 6.75 -0.96
N GLU A 51 16.11 7.35 0.16
CA GLU A 51 15.17 6.69 1.08
C GLU A 51 13.82 6.40 0.41
N TYR A 52 13.31 7.31 -0.43
CA TYR A 52 12.09 7.10 -1.21
C TYR A 52 12.24 5.93 -2.20
N ALA A 53 13.37 5.86 -2.91
CA ALA A 53 13.65 4.76 -3.83
C ALA A 53 13.66 3.40 -3.11
N VAL A 54 14.30 3.34 -1.92
CA VAL A 54 14.29 2.15 -1.07
C VAL A 54 12.87 1.81 -0.60
N LEU A 55 12.12 2.80 -0.09
CA LEU A 55 10.74 2.60 0.36
C LEU A 55 9.87 2.05 -0.76
N LYS A 56 9.90 2.66 -1.94
CA LYS A 56 9.12 2.23 -3.11
C LYS A 56 9.46 0.81 -3.54
N ALA A 57 10.75 0.47 -3.59
CA ALA A 57 11.19 -0.88 -3.93
C ALA A 57 10.72 -1.91 -2.90
N LEU A 58 10.77 -1.59 -1.61
CA LEU A 58 10.25 -2.44 -0.54
C LEU A 58 8.72 -2.60 -0.64
N THR A 59 7.98 -1.51 -0.86
CA THR A 59 6.52 -1.56 -1.03
C THR A 59 6.11 -2.50 -2.16
N ILE A 60 6.73 -2.38 -3.33
CA ILE A 60 6.44 -3.24 -4.49
C ILE A 60 6.77 -4.70 -4.16
N LYS A 61 7.94 -4.95 -3.55
CA LYS A 61 8.36 -6.31 -3.17
C LYS A 61 7.39 -6.95 -2.17
N ILE A 62 7.03 -6.23 -1.10
CA ILE A 62 6.14 -6.74 -0.05
C ILE A 62 4.74 -6.97 -0.62
N ALA A 63 4.18 -6.01 -1.37
CA ALA A 63 2.88 -6.16 -2.00
C ALA A 63 2.83 -7.34 -2.98
N GLY A 64 3.92 -7.58 -3.73
CA GLY A 64 4.08 -8.75 -4.59
C GLY A 64 4.01 -10.06 -3.80
N LEU A 65 4.76 -10.17 -2.70
CA LEU A 65 4.72 -11.36 -1.84
C LEU A 65 3.32 -11.61 -1.26
N VAL A 66 2.64 -10.57 -0.77
CA VAL A 66 1.27 -10.69 -0.26
C VAL A 66 0.30 -11.12 -1.36
N LYS A 67 0.41 -10.52 -2.56
CA LYS A 67 -0.39 -10.90 -3.73
C LYS A 67 -0.19 -12.37 -4.09
N ASP A 68 1.05 -12.85 -4.10
CA ASP A 68 1.37 -14.24 -4.44
C ASP A 68 0.74 -15.22 -3.44
N GLU A 69 0.80 -14.93 -2.14
CA GLU A 69 0.15 -15.76 -1.11
C GLU A 69 -1.38 -15.77 -1.24
N LEU A 70 -2.00 -14.63 -1.52
CA LEU A 70 -3.45 -14.54 -1.75
C LEU A 70 -3.88 -15.31 -3.00
N THR A 71 -3.08 -15.23 -4.07
CA THR A 71 -3.37 -15.89 -5.35
C THR A 71 -3.46 -17.40 -5.20
N LYS A 72 -2.68 -18.02 -4.30
CA LYS A 72 -2.76 -19.46 -4.00
C LYS A 72 -4.15 -19.91 -3.51
N LYS A 73 -4.96 -18.98 -3.00
CA LYS A 73 -6.34 -19.21 -2.51
C LYS A 73 -7.42 -18.69 -3.47
N GLY A 74 -7.02 -18.27 -4.68
CA GLY A 74 -7.90 -17.64 -5.66
C GLY A 74 -8.40 -16.28 -5.20
N ILE A 75 -7.57 -15.54 -4.45
CA ILE A 75 -7.89 -14.20 -3.94
C ILE A 75 -6.96 -13.20 -4.62
N GLU A 76 -7.53 -12.09 -5.09
CA GLU A 76 -6.83 -10.99 -5.75
C GLU A 76 -6.58 -9.84 -4.77
N LEU A 77 -5.34 -9.36 -4.72
CA LEU A 77 -4.98 -8.14 -3.99
C LEU A 77 -5.23 -6.91 -4.87
N TYR A 78 -6.14 -6.02 -4.45
CA TYR A 78 -6.41 -4.78 -5.17
C TYR A 78 -5.50 -3.64 -4.70
N ASP A 79 -5.27 -3.52 -3.39
CA ASP A 79 -4.27 -2.61 -2.80
C ASP A 79 -3.99 -2.97 -1.33
N ILE A 80 -2.88 -2.44 -0.82
CA ILE A 80 -2.42 -2.59 0.57
C ILE A 80 -1.73 -1.30 1.03
N LYS A 81 -1.95 -0.90 2.28
CA LYS A 81 -1.26 0.19 2.97
C LYS A 81 -0.14 -0.40 3.84
N LEU A 82 1.04 0.20 3.79
CA LEU A 82 2.19 -0.18 4.61
C LEU A 82 2.79 1.07 5.27
N GLU A 83 3.13 1.00 6.55
CA GLU A 83 3.86 2.07 7.26
C GLU A 83 5.34 1.69 7.45
N PHE A 84 6.22 2.65 7.22
CA PHE A 84 7.68 2.48 7.28
C PHE A 84 8.30 3.40 8.33
N GLY A 85 9.35 2.90 8.98
CA GLY A 85 10.14 3.62 9.96
C GLY A 85 11.63 3.59 9.62
N ARG A 86 12.42 4.35 10.40
CA ARG A 86 13.88 4.32 10.35
C ARG A 86 14.42 3.65 11.61
N VAL A 87 15.34 2.70 11.44
CA VAL A 87 15.95 1.96 12.56
C VAL A 87 17.47 2.07 12.53
N GLY A 88 18.08 2.09 13.71
CA GLY A 88 19.53 2.13 13.89
C GLY A 88 20.17 3.49 13.60
N GLN A 89 21.48 3.58 13.80
CA GLN A 89 22.26 4.80 13.56
C GLN A 89 22.32 5.18 12.08
N GLU A 90 22.30 4.19 11.20
CA GLU A 90 22.28 4.36 9.73
C GLU A 90 20.89 4.72 9.18
N ARG A 91 19.85 4.80 10.04
CA ARG A 91 18.49 5.18 9.66
C ARG A 91 17.90 4.32 8.55
N GLN A 92 18.13 3.01 8.60
CA GLN A 92 17.66 2.07 7.59
C GLN A 92 16.13 2.05 7.54
N ILE A 93 15.56 2.10 6.32
CA ILE A 93 14.11 2.05 6.09
C ILE A 93 13.63 0.62 6.30
N VAL A 94 12.67 0.43 7.20
CA VAL A 94 12.08 -0.87 7.52
C VAL A 94 10.56 -0.76 7.59
N LEU A 95 9.87 -1.86 7.24
CA LEU A 95 8.45 -2.00 7.49
C LEU A 95 8.24 -2.04 9.01
N ILE A 96 7.29 -1.25 9.53
CA ILE A 96 6.96 -1.20 10.96
C ILE A 96 5.49 -1.52 11.23
N ASP A 97 4.67 -1.57 10.19
CA ASP A 97 3.25 -1.93 10.31
C ASP A 97 3.05 -3.44 10.36
N GLU A 98 1.86 -3.84 10.77
CA GLU A 98 1.39 -5.20 10.56
C GLU A 98 1.04 -5.47 9.09
N ILE A 99 0.90 -6.73 8.71
CA ILE A 99 0.29 -7.14 7.45
C ILE A 99 -0.99 -7.89 7.84
N SER A 100 -2.15 -7.25 7.68
CA SER A 100 -3.44 -7.77 8.18
C SER A 100 -4.56 -7.54 7.18
N GLY A 101 -5.69 -8.23 7.34
CA GLY A 101 -6.84 -7.97 6.48
C GLY A 101 -7.35 -6.53 6.59
N GLY A 102 -7.03 -5.83 7.70
CA GLY A 102 -7.47 -4.46 7.95
C GLY A 102 -6.75 -3.40 7.13
N ASN A 103 -5.55 -3.68 6.61
CA ASN A 103 -4.77 -2.72 5.82
C ASN A 103 -4.73 -3.02 4.32
N MET A 104 -5.52 -3.98 3.85
CA MET A 104 -5.60 -4.33 2.43
C MET A 104 -7.03 -4.48 1.94
N ARG A 105 -7.21 -4.40 0.62
CA ARG A 105 -8.45 -4.74 -0.06
C ARG A 105 -8.22 -5.94 -0.94
N ALA A 106 -8.89 -7.04 -0.58
CA ALA A 106 -8.80 -8.31 -1.27
C ALA A 106 -10.16 -8.70 -1.85
N TYR A 107 -10.15 -9.33 -3.02
CA TYR A 107 -11.34 -9.70 -3.76
C TYR A 107 -11.27 -11.17 -4.16
N LYS A 108 -12.42 -11.84 -4.20
CA LYS A 108 -12.55 -13.18 -4.76
C LYS A 108 -13.72 -13.18 -5.72
N ASP A 109 -13.47 -13.57 -6.97
CA ASP A 109 -14.46 -13.58 -8.05
C ASP A 109 -15.17 -12.22 -8.19
N GLY A 110 -14.40 -11.12 -8.13
CA GLY A 110 -14.91 -9.75 -8.20
C GLY A 110 -15.67 -9.25 -6.96
N THR A 111 -15.78 -10.06 -5.90
CA THR A 111 -16.47 -9.69 -4.65
C THR A 111 -15.47 -9.33 -3.56
N TYR A 112 -15.70 -8.20 -2.88
CA TYR A 112 -14.86 -7.76 -1.76
C TYR A 112 -14.94 -8.74 -0.58
N ILE A 113 -13.79 -9.03 0.03
CA ILE A 113 -13.69 -9.86 1.23
C ILE A 113 -13.42 -8.96 2.43
N GLU A 114 -14.27 -9.04 3.45
CA GLU A 114 -14.07 -8.31 4.70
C GLU A 114 -12.81 -8.78 5.46
N PRO A 115 -12.12 -7.89 6.20
CA PRO A 115 -10.85 -8.18 6.87
C PRO A 115 -10.82 -9.48 7.68
N LEU A 116 -11.77 -9.66 8.60
CA LEU A 116 -11.84 -10.84 9.46
C LEU A 116 -12.10 -12.12 8.66
N LYS A 117 -12.85 -12.02 7.55
CA LYS A 117 -13.10 -13.16 6.68
C LYS A 117 -11.85 -13.53 5.89
N LEU A 118 -11.08 -12.54 5.44
CA LEU A 118 -9.81 -12.75 4.76
C LEU A 118 -8.83 -13.51 5.66
N GLU A 119 -8.69 -13.08 6.91
CA GLU A 119 -7.82 -13.74 7.91
C GLU A 119 -8.19 -15.22 8.09
N GLN A 120 -9.48 -15.52 8.24
CA GLN A 120 -9.95 -16.90 8.34
C GLN A 120 -9.62 -17.73 7.09
N LEU A 121 -9.77 -17.15 5.89
CA LEU A 121 -9.44 -17.82 4.63
C LEU A 121 -7.94 -18.08 4.52
N MET A 122 -7.10 -17.20 5.06
CA MET A 122 -5.64 -17.37 5.03
C MET A 122 -5.14 -18.48 5.95
N LEU A 123 -5.85 -18.75 7.05
CA LEU A 123 -5.48 -19.78 8.04
C LEU A 123 -5.90 -21.22 7.66
N GLN A 124 -6.76 -21.38 6.65
CA GLN A 124 -7.19 -22.69 6.13
C GLN A 124 -6.15 -23.31 5.19
#